data_AF-A0A951K9H0-F1
#
_entry.id   AF-A0A951K9H0-F1
#
_cell.length_a   1.000
_cell.length_b   1.000
_cell.length_c   1.000
_cell.angle_alpha   90.00
_cell.angle_beta   90.00
_cell.angle_gamma   90.00
#
_symmetry.space_group_name_H-M   'P 1'
#
loop_
_entity.id
_entity.type
_entity.pdbx_description
1 polymer ?
#
loop_
_entity_poly.entity_id
_entity_poly.type
_entity_poly.pdbx_seq_one_letter_code
_entity_poly.pdbx_strand_id
1 'polypeptide(L)'
;MWCTPRAQAASRATASCVARWPVAPRCMAARLRSPAVMTRLTSWATAMVLGVAACTSPSLTETPTPLPTPSPTVSATPTPTPTVSATPTPTASPTPSPTPTPSPTPTPRPTPEPTPSPTPTPEPTAQQAYTVRPGDTLGDIADRFDVSVEQLQAWNHDSYPSLATDPDRIEVGWVIELTGPPDATLPPQPTPEPTPDPTPQPTPEPTQGDDLYVDDYCTVRDWLTPYRSYDQHHLTVLDWTYMVGPDYVPPDLVSTSGAGFTGVSGSKLIRSIVIADLAALREAAAADGHAIEVQSAYRSYQEQADTFAYWVEQAGYEQALDTSARPGHSQHQLGTTIDFTSGGTPPWQYGDWGAMPAGAWMAENAWRYGWVRTYPPGSEDVACYTYEPWHYRWVGRGMAADWRASGLVFHEYQVRIGERLAR
;
A
#
# COMPACT_ATOMS: atom_id res chain seq x y z
N MET A 1 -32.52 -73.49 12.34
CA MET A 1 -32.88 -74.30 11.15
C MET A 1 -31.85 -74.05 10.06
N TRP A 2 -31.49 -75.09 9.29
CA TRP A 2 -30.95 -75.10 7.92
C TRP A 2 -30.07 -73.93 7.40
N CYS A 3 -28.78 -74.27 7.18
CA CYS A 3 -28.00 -74.05 5.96
C CYS A 3 -27.57 -72.64 5.47
N THR A 4 -26.28 -72.35 5.71
CA THR A 4 -25.29 -71.77 4.74
C THR A 4 -25.13 -72.68 3.48
N PRO A 5 -24.36 -72.39 2.38
CA PRO A 5 -23.17 -71.49 2.29
C PRO A 5 -22.80 -70.84 0.90
N ARG A 6 -21.61 -70.19 0.87
CA ARG A 6 -20.56 -70.14 -0.21
C ARG A 6 -20.83 -69.59 -1.64
N ALA A 7 -20.14 -68.48 -1.93
CA ALA A 7 -18.92 -68.35 -2.76
C ALA A 7 -18.86 -68.73 -4.27
N GLN A 8 -18.38 -67.74 -5.05
CA GLN A 8 -17.37 -67.79 -6.14
C GLN A 8 -17.63 -68.49 -7.51
N ALA A 9 -16.86 -67.97 -8.49
CA ALA A 9 -16.52 -68.49 -9.82
C ALA A 9 -17.49 -68.23 -10.98
N ALA A 10 -16.90 -67.94 -12.15
CA ALA A 10 -17.56 -67.36 -13.33
C ALA A 10 -17.86 -68.38 -14.44
N SER A 11 -18.81 -68.03 -15.31
CA SER A 11 -18.95 -68.58 -16.67
C SER A 11 -19.43 -67.49 -17.64
N ARG A 12 -19.47 -67.77 -18.95
CA ARG A 12 -19.48 -66.78 -20.04
C ARG A 12 -20.81 -66.62 -20.79
N ALA A 13 -20.96 -65.42 -21.40
CA ALA A 13 -21.89 -65.05 -22.49
C ALA A 13 -23.39 -65.01 -22.11
N THR A 14 -24.18 -64.03 -22.57
CA THR A 14 -24.33 -63.60 -23.98
C THR A 14 -24.49 -62.07 -24.22
N ALA A 15 -24.61 -61.74 -25.51
CA ALA A 15 -24.97 -60.47 -26.16
C ALA A 15 -26.20 -59.73 -25.56
N SER A 16 -26.45 -58.44 -25.84
CA SER A 16 -25.65 -57.33 -26.42
C SER A 16 -26.46 -56.03 -26.36
N CYS A 17 -25.81 -54.88 -26.08
CA CYS A 17 -26.16 -53.57 -26.64
C CYS A 17 -24.99 -52.60 -26.45
N VAL A 18 -24.39 -52.11 -27.54
CA VAL A 18 -23.20 -51.26 -27.49
C VAL A 18 -23.57 -49.79 -27.65
N ALA A 19 -23.41 -49.00 -26.60
CA ALA A 19 -23.32 -47.56 -26.71
C ALA A 19 -21.92 -47.15 -27.21
N ARG A 20 -21.84 -46.18 -28.13
CA ARG A 20 -20.61 -45.40 -28.41
C ARG A 20 -20.89 -44.19 -29.31
N TRP A 21 -20.52 -43.01 -28.80
CA TRP A 21 -20.06 -41.88 -29.61
C TRP A 21 -18.60 -41.60 -29.20
N PRO A 22 -17.61 -41.71 -30.10
CA PRO A 22 -16.22 -41.30 -29.85
C PRO A 22 -15.84 -40.01 -30.62
N VAL A 23 -14.68 -39.46 -30.28
CA VAL A 23 -14.21 -38.13 -30.70
C VAL A 23 -13.26 -38.16 -31.91
N ALA A 24 -13.60 -37.41 -32.97
CA ALA A 24 -12.71 -36.84 -34.01
C ALA A 24 -11.82 -37.86 -34.82
N PRO A 25 -10.87 -37.43 -35.71
CA PRO A 25 -10.61 -36.12 -36.29
C PRO A 25 -10.41 -36.09 -37.85
N ARG A 26 -9.95 -34.94 -38.37
CA ARG A 26 -9.20 -34.68 -39.63
C ARG A 26 -9.93 -34.52 -41.00
N CYS A 27 -9.72 -33.31 -41.53
CA CYS A 27 -9.52 -32.84 -42.93
C CYS A 27 -9.72 -33.79 -44.13
N MET A 28 -10.41 -33.28 -45.17
CA MET A 28 -9.93 -33.37 -46.56
C MET A 28 -10.40 -32.20 -47.46
N ALA A 29 -9.79 -32.07 -48.64
CA ALA A 29 -9.73 -30.85 -49.44
C ALA A 29 -10.96 -30.52 -50.32
N ALA A 30 -11.05 -29.26 -50.77
CA ALA A 30 -12.11 -28.73 -51.63
C ALA A 30 -11.91 -29.01 -53.13
N ARG A 31 -12.99 -28.93 -53.92
CA ARG A 31 -12.95 -28.75 -55.39
C ARG A 31 -14.08 -27.86 -55.94
N LEU A 32 -13.71 -26.64 -56.31
CA LEU A 32 -14.06 -25.89 -57.54
C LEU A 32 -15.45 -26.06 -58.20
N ARG A 33 -16.10 -24.91 -58.46
CA ARG A 33 -16.69 -24.56 -59.78
C ARG A 33 -16.77 -23.03 -59.93
N SER A 34 -16.35 -22.51 -61.09
CA SER A 34 -16.49 -21.09 -61.51
C SER A 34 -17.65 -20.92 -62.51
N PRO A 35 -17.95 -19.70 -62.99
CA PRO A 35 -17.41 -19.34 -64.31
C PRO A 35 -17.14 -17.83 -64.60
N ALA A 36 -16.26 -17.59 -65.59
CA ALA A 36 -16.08 -16.35 -66.39
C ALA A 36 -15.55 -15.08 -65.66
N VAL A 37 -14.95 -14.06 -66.31
CA VAL A 37 -14.86 -13.69 -67.75
C VAL A 37 -13.40 -13.35 -68.18
N MET A 38 -13.09 -13.43 -69.48
CA MET A 38 -11.85 -13.00 -70.17
C MET A 38 -11.64 -11.46 -70.15
N THR A 39 -10.53 -10.83 -70.58
CA THR A 39 -9.27 -11.18 -71.31
C THR A 39 -8.14 -10.23 -70.76
N ARG A 40 -6.83 -10.22 -71.10
CA ARG A 40 -5.94 -10.56 -72.25
C ARG A 40 -4.67 -11.30 -71.71
N LEU A 41 -3.83 -12.05 -72.43
CA LEU A 41 -2.90 -11.76 -73.57
C LEU A 41 -1.95 -10.58 -73.30
N THR A 42 -0.62 -10.70 -73.42
CA THR A 42 0.21 -11.61 -74.25
C THR A 42 1.39 -12.29 -73.50
N SER A 43 1.96 -13.34 -74.11
CA SER A 43 3.00 -14.22 -73.52
C SER A 43 4.32 -14.19 -74.29
N TRP A 44 5.47 -14.33 -73.59
CA TRP A 44 6.75 -14.92 -74.04
C TRP A 44 7.53 -15.30 -72.74
N ALA A 45 8.30 -16.39 -72.58
CA ALA A 45 8.46 -17.62 -73.37
C ALA A 45 8.96 -18.78 -72.45
N THR A 46 9.01 -20.01 -72.96
CA THR A 46 9.19 -21.26 -72.17
C THR A 46 10.65 -21.73 -72.03
N ALA A 47 11.02 -22.32 -70.89
CA ALA A 47 12.06 -23.34 -70.79
C ALA A 47 11.81 -24.32 -69.62
N MET A 48 11.74 -25.63 -69.89
CA MET A 48 11.78 -26.70 -68.90
C MET A 48 13.20 -27.30 -68.83
N VAL A 49 13.66 -27.70 -67.65
CA VAL A 49 14.50 -28.90 -67.47
C VAL A 49 14.02 -29.66 -66.22
N LEU A 50 14.16 -30.98 -66.23
CA LEU A 50 13.77 -31.93 -65.18
C LEU A 50 14.73 -31.89 -63.98
N GLY A 51 14.38 -32.57 -62.87
CA GLY A 51 15.42 -33.27 -62.11
C GLY A 51 15.16 -33.61 -60.63
N VAL A 52 14.36 -34.65 -60.38
CA VAL A 52 14.48 -35.61 -59.25
C VAL A 52 15.06 -35.13 -57.90
N ALA A 53 14.23 -35.20 -56.85
CA ALA A 53 14.70 -35.12 -55.46
C ALA A 53 15.22 -36.48 -54.92
N ALA A 54 16.25 -36.44 -54.08
CA ALA A 54 16.66 -37.56 -53.24
C ALA A 54 17.08 -37.03 -51.86
N CYS A 55 16.58 -37.65 -50.78
CA CYS A 55 16.90 -37.25 -49.41
C CYS A 55 18.17 -37.95 -48.91
N THR A 56 18.95 -37.27 -48.06
CA THR A 56 19.90 -37.93 -47.15
C THR A 56 20.11 -37.05 -45.91
N SER A 57 20.47 -37.69 -44.79
CA SER A 57 20.47 -37.12 -43.43
C SER A 57 21.64 -36.15 -43.17
N PRO A 58 21.60 -35.30 -42.12
CA PRO A 58 22.56 -34.21 -41.96
C PRO A 58 23.94 -34.68 -41.49
N SER A 59 24.98 -34.01 -41.97
CA SER A 59 26.31 -34.02 -41.34
C SER A 59 26.42 -32.85 -40.37
N LEU A 60 27.00 -33.09 -39.20
CA LEU A 60 27.42 -32.02 -38.29
C LEU A 60 28.66 -31.32 -38.89
N THR A 61 28.64 -30.00 -38.93
CA THR A 61 29.80 -29.18 -39.31
C THR A 61 30.26 -28.42 -38.07
N GLU A 62 31.32 -28.90 -37.42
CA GLU A 62 31.90 -28.18 -36.29
C GLU A 62 32.53 -26.87 -36.75
N THR A 63 32.32 -25.80 -35.97
CA THR A 63 32.97 -24.51 -36.21
C THR A 63 34.33 -24.52 -35.53
N PRO A 64 35.44 -24.22 -36.25
CA PRO A 64 36.78 -24.28 -35.66
C PRO A 64 36.94 -23.22 -34.55
N THR A 65 37.24 -23.70 -33.34
CA THR A 65 37.50 -22.86 -32.16
C THR A 65 38.84 -22.12 -32.33
N PRO A 66 38.93 -20.81 -32.00
CA PRO A 66 40.19 -20.08 -32.09
C PRO A 66 41.23 -20.58 -31.07
N LEU A 67 42.49 -20.60 -31.49
CA LEU A 67 43.64 -21.09 -30.72
C LEU A 67 43.91 -20.22 -29.47
N PRO A 68 44.24 -20.81 -28.29
CA PRO A 68 44.62 -20.03 -27.11
C PRO A 68 45.93 -19.26 -27.33
N THR A 69 45.94 -17.98 -26.94
CA THR A 69 47.15 -17.13 -26.94
C THR A 69 48.04 -17.49 -25.74
N PRO A 70 49.38 -17.61 -25.91
CA PRO A 70 50.27 -18.00 -24.81
C PRO A 70 50.37 -16.93 -23.72
N SER A 71 50.35 -17.38 -22.46
CA SER A 71 50.51 -16.53 -21.29
C SER A 71 52.00 -16.18 -21.04
N PRO A 72 52.37 -14.88 -20.87
CA PRO A 72 53.71 -14.50 -20.47
C PRO A 72 53.96 -14.79 -18.98
N THR A 73 55.08 -15.42 -18.67
CA THR A 73 55.45 -15.82 -17.30
C THR A 73 55.93 -14.63 -16.45
N VAL A 74 55.78 -14.79 -15.14
CA VAL A 74 56.00 -13.82 -14.04
C VAL A 74 57.40 -13.17 -14.02
N SER A 75 57.45 -11.97 -13.42
CA SER A 75 58.54 -11.45 -12.57
C SER A 75 59.50 -10.41 -13.15
N ALA A 76 59.17 -9.13 -12.87
CA ALA A 76 60.16 -8.11 -12.49
C ALA A 76 59.50 -7.06 -11.58
N THR A 77 59.85 -7.03 -10.29
CA THR A 77 59.33 -6.04 -9.35
C THR A 77 59.93 -4.66 -9.65
N PRO A 78 59.12 -3.60 -9.90
CA PRO A 78 59.64 -2.25 -10.03
C PRO A 78 60.17 -1.77 -8.68
N THR A 79 61.45 -1.41 -8.63
CA THR A 79 62.09 -0.83 -7.44
C THR A 79 61.41 0.51 -7.09
N PRO A 80 61.05 0.77 -5.82
CA PRO A 80 60.47 2.06 -5.45
C PRO A 80 61.48 3.19 -5.67
N THR A 81 61.09 4.19 -6.46
CA THR A 81 61.85 5.43 -6.64
C THR A 81 62.05 6.11 -5.29
N PRO A 82 63.28 6.58 -4.95
CA PRO A 82 63.49 7.34 -3.72
C PRO A 82 62.72 8.66 -3.78
N THR A 83 61.58 8.71 -3.08
CA THR A 83 60.79 9.94 -2.95
C THR A 83 61.62 10.94 -2.15
N VAL A 84 61.85 12.12 -2.73
CA VAL A 84 62.69 13.16 -2.10
C VAL A 84 62.04 13.56 -0.77
N SER A 85 62.77 13.37 0.33
CA SER A 85 62.27 13.68 1.67
C SER A 85 62.00 15.18 1.77
N ALA A 86 60.72 15.54 1.94
CA ALA A 86 60.33 16.93 2.14
C ALA A 86 60.91 17.44 3.47
N THR A 87 61.55 18.61 3.42
CA THR A 87 62.12 19.29 4.60
C THR A 87 61.10 19.33 5.73
N PRO A 88 61.43 18.90 6.97
CA PRO A 88 60.51 18.99 8.09
C PRO A 88 60.20 20.46 8.38
N THR A 89 58.97 20.88 8.11
CA THR A 89 58.42 22.16 8.55
C THR A 89 58.59 22.26 10.08
N PRO A 90 59.10 23.37 10.63
CA PRO A 90 59.31 23.49 12.07
C PRO A 90 58.00 23.31 12.83
N THR A 91 57.97 22.33 13.74
CA THR A 91 56.80 22.05 14.58
C THR A 91 56.45 23.29 15.39
N ALA A 92 55.24 23.80 15.21
CA ALA A 92 54.72 24.87 16.06
C ALA A 92 54.70 24.37 17.51
N SER A 93 55.30 25.14 18.43
CA SER A 93 55.30 24.83 19.85
C SER A 93 53.85 24.68 20.35
N PRO A 94 53.54 23.69 21.20
CA PRO A 94 52.19 23.56 21.74
C PRO A 94 51.81 24.81 22.50
N THR A 95 50.76 25.51 22.03
CA THR A 95 50.13 26.62 22.75
C THR A 95 49.71 26.11 24.14
N PRO A 96 50.03 26.82 25.24
CA PRO A 96 49.62 26.38 26.56
C PRO A 96 48.09 26.28 26.63
N SER A 97 47.60 25.13 27.11
CA SER A 97 46.16 24.91 27.33
C SER A 97 45.62 25.99 28.28
N PRO A 98 44.49 26.64 27.98
CA PRO A 98 43.96 27.70 28.83
C PRO A 98 43.60 27.13 30.21
N THR A 99 44.09 27.79 31.25
CA THR A 99 43.72 27.48 32.64
C THR A 99 42.20 27.53 32.77
N PRO A 100 41.54 26.53 33.40
CA PRO A 100 40.10 26.55 33.55
C PRO A 100 39.68 27.74 34.41
N THR A 101 39.00 28.71 33.79
CA THR A 101 38.35 29.83 34.47
C THR A 101 37.40 29.27 35.53
N PRO A 102 37.43 29.76 36.78
CA PRO A 102 36.51 29.27 37.81
C PRO A 102 35.06 29.47 37.36
N SER A 103 34.27 28.40 37.42
CA SER A 103 32.85 28.44 37.08
C SER A 103 32.14 29.49 37.95
N PRO A 104 31.33 30.39 37.38
CA PRO A 104 30.64 31.41 38.17
C PRO A 104 29.71 30.74 39.18
N THR A 105 29.84 31.13 40.45
CA THR A 105 28.92 30.71 41.51
C THR A 105 27.49 31.03 41.07
N PRO A 106 26.53 30.09 41.13
CA PRO A 106 25.18 30.32 40.61
C PRO A 106 24.51 31.44 41.42
N THR A 107 24.32 32.59 40.78
CA THR A 107 23.47 33.67 41.30
C THR A 107 22.10 33.08 41.61
N PRO A 108 21.53 33.29 42.82
CA PRO A 108 20.21 32.78 43.12
C PRO A 108 19.21 33.37 42.11
N ARG A 109 18.52 32.49 41.38
CA ARG A 109 17.43 32.86 40.48
C ARG A 109 16.43 33.70 41.28
N PRO A 110 15.99 34.88 40.79
CA PRO A 110 14.99 35.66 41.51
C PRO A 110 13.76 34.79 41.75
N THR A 111 13.26 34.79 42.99
CA THR A 111 11.98 34.17 43.33
C THR A 111 10.94 34.74 42.38
N PRO A 112 10.15 33.89 41.67
CA PRO A 112 9.08 34.41 40.83
C PRO A 112 8.11 35.20 41.71
N GLU A 113 7.95 36.47 41.39
CA GLU A 113 6.84 37.27 41.90
C GLU A 113 5.54 36.51 41.56
N PRO A 114 4.58 36.38 42.51
CA PRO A 114 3.42 35.53 42.28
C PRO A 114 2.62 36.08 41.09
N THR A 115 2.65 35.32 39.98
CA THR A 115 1.80 35.57 38.82
C THR A 115 0.37 35.79 39.32
N PRO A 116 -0.31 36.89 38.95
CA PRO A 116 -1.69 37.07 39.35
C PRO A 116 -2.48 35.84 38.92
N SER A 117 -3.19 35.23 39.86
CA SER A 117 -4.05 34.07 39.59
C SER A 117 -4.91 34.40 38.35
N PRO A 118 -5.03 33.48 37.38
CA PRO A 118 -5.87 33.75 36.22
C PRO A 118 -7.25 34.18 36.71
N THR A 119 -7.70 35.36 36.28
CA THR A 119 -9.12 35.72 36.36
C THR A 119 -9.88 34.56 35.78
N PRO A 120 -10.87 33.98 36.48
CA PRO A 120 -11.57 32.81 35.97
C PRO A 120 -12.14 33.13 34.60
N THR A 121 -11.66 32.42 33.58
CA THR A 121 -12.36 32.29 32.30
C THR A 121 -13.81 31.96 32.64
N PRO A 122 -14.81 32.66 32.08
CA PRO A 122 -16.20 32.36 32.39
C PRO A 122 -16.45 30.88 32.10
N GLU A 123 -16.78 30.14 33.15
CA GLU A 123 -17.16 28.74 33.10
C GLU A 123 -18.25 28.61 32.02
N PRO A 124 -18.06 27.76 31.00
CA PRO A 124 -18.94 27.75 29.85
C PRO A 124 -20.33 27.34 30.31
N THR A 125 -21.28 28.30 30.29
CA THR A 125 -22.69 28.07 30.66
C THR A 125 -23.19 26.87 29.88
N ALA A 126 -23.34 25.72 30.56
CA ALA A 126 -23.47 24.42 29.91
C ALA A 126 -24.61 24.42 28.89
N GLN A 127 -24.25 24.40 27.62
CA GLN A 127 -25.21 24.29 26.52
C GLN A 127 -25.60 22.81 26.48
N GLN A 128 -26.73 22.47 27.09
CA GLN A 128 -27.18 21.09 27.24
C GLN A 128 -27.55 20.45 25.89
N ALA A 129 -27.79 21.27 24.86
CA ALA A 129 -27.95 20.82 23.48
C ALA A 129 -27.49 21.90 22.48
N TYR A 130 -27.17 21.47 21.25
CA TYR A 130 -26.72 22.29 20.13
C TYR A 130 -27.59 22.03 18.88
N THR A 131 -28.00 23.10 18.20
CA THR A 131 -28.74 23.00 16.94
C THR A 131 -27.78 22.96 15.75
N VAL A 132 -27.81 21.87 15.00
CA VAL A 132 -26.98 21.60 13.81
C VAL A 132 -27.22 22.67 12.74
N ARG A 133 -26.13 23.17 12.14
CA ARG A 133 -26.12 24.25 11.15
C ARG A 133 -25.63 23.72 9.79
N PRO A 134 -25.87 24.46 8.69
CA PRO A 134 -25.32 24.10 7.39
C PRO A 134 -23.79 24.04 7.42
N GLY A 135 -23.23 22.84 7.26
CA GLY A 135 -21.79 22.60 7.21
C GLY A 135 -21.14 22.15 8.53
N ASP A 136 -21.91 21.89 9.60
CA ASP A 136 -21.39 21.17 10.77
C ASP A 136 -21.27 19.66 10.46
N THR A 137 -20.29 18.96 11.05
CA THR A 137 -20.27 17.49 11.20
C THR A 137 -20.42 17.09 12.68
N LEU A 138 -20.71 15.82 12.98
CA LEU A 138 -20.80 15.36 14.37
C LEU A 138 -19.43 15.43 15.08
N GLY A 139 -18.32 15.27 14.33
CA GLY A 139 -16.96 15.50 14.81
C GLY A 139 -16.69 16.96 15.15
N ASP A 140 -17.05 17.91 14.27
CA ASP A 140 -16.89 19.35 14.56
C ASP A 140 -17.71 19.80 15.77
N ILE A 141 -18.84 19.14 16.06
CA ILE A 141 -19.65 19.37 17.25
C ILE A 141 -18.97 18.76 18.49
N ALA A 142 -18.44 17.54 18.40
CA ALA A 142 -17.71 16.87 19.46
C ALA A 142 -16.49 17.70 19.93
N ASP A 143 -15.57 18.01 19.00
CA ASP A 143 -14.36 18.81 19.26
C ASP A 143 -14.69 20.20 19.85
N ARG A 144 -15.81 20.80 19.43
CA ARG A 144 -16.25 22.13 19.88
C ARG A 144 -16.72 22.17 21.33
N PHE A 145 -17.20 21.05 21.85
CA PHE A 145 -17.81 20.96 23.19
C PHE A 145 -17.02 20.06 24.16
N ASP A 146 -15.82 19.61 23.78
CA ASP A 146 -14.91 18.79 24.61
C ASP A 146 -15.55 17.45 25.05
N VAL A 147 -16.29 16.84 24.12
CA VAL A 147 -16.97 15.54 24.26
C VAL A 147 -16.63 14.66 23.05
N SER A 148 -16.74 13.33 23.18
CA SER A 148 -16.41 12.42 22.07
C SER A 148 -17.59 12.19 21.12
N VAL A 149 -17.31 11.75 19.89
CA VAL A 149 -18.35 11.42 18.89
C VAL A 149 -19.23 10.28 19.42
N GLU A 150 -18.64 9.30 20.08
CA GLU A 150 -19.34 8.15 20.69
C GLU A 150 -20.24 8.58 21.85
N GLN A 151 -19.84 9.59 22.62
CA GLN A 151 -20.68 10.19 23.65
C GLN A 151 -21.91 10.89 23.03
N LEU A 152 -21.70 11.70 21.99
CA LEU A 152 -22.81 12.32 21.26
C LEU A 152 -23.73 11.28 20.63
N GLN A 153 -23.19 10.24 19.97
CA GLN A 153 -23.98 9.11 19.45
C GLN A 153 -24.80 8.45 20.56
N ALA A 154 -24.17 8.08 21.69
CA ALA A 154 -24.83 7.39 22.79
C ALA A 154 -26.00 8.20 23.40
N TRP A 155 -25.81 9.50 23.62
CA TRP A 155 -26.86 10.36 24.17
C TRP A 155 -27.99 10.64 23.17
N ASN A 156 -27.69 10.64 21.87
CA ASN A 156 -28.66 11.04 20.83
C ASN A 156 -29.31 9.87 20.06
N HIS A 157 -28.89 8.62 20.28
CA HIS A 157 -29.35 7.47 19.47
C HIS A 157 -30.87 7.24 19.51
N ASP A 158 -31.54 7.46 20.64
CA ASP A 158 -33.00 7.35 20.78
C ASP A 158 -33.75 8.37 19.91
N SER A 159 -33.21 9.59 19.79
CA SER A 159 -33.77 10.69 18.98
C SER A 159 -33.41 10.57 17.51
N TYR A 160 -32.19 10.09 17.22
CA TYR A 160 -31.60 10.02 15.88
C TYR A 160 -30.92 8.66 15.64
N PRO A 161 -31.68 7.57 15.43
CA PRO A 161 -31.12 6.21 15.33
C PRO A 161 -30.10 6.00 14.20
N SER A 162 -30.09 6.86 13.17
CA SER A 162 -29.08 6.81 12.11
C SER A 162 -27.67 7.12 12.61
N LEU A 163 -27.50 7.88 13.70
CA LEU A 163 -26.18 8.21 14.24
C LEU A 163 -25.45 6.97 14.80
N ALA A 164 -26.19 5.92 15.19
CA ALA A 164 -25.60 4.64 15.59
C ALA A 164 -25.07 3.81 14.39
N THR A 165 -25.43 4.18 13.16
CA THR A 165 -24.99 3.51 11.92
C THR A 165 -24.08 4.38 11.04
N ASP A 166 -24.17 5.70 11.18
CA ASP A 166 -23.51 6.69 10.33
C ASP A 166 -23.45 8.04 11.08
N PRO A 167 -22.30 8.39 11.71
CA PRO A 167 -22.17 9.62 12.49
C PRO A 167 -22.15 10.89 11.63
N ASP A 168 -21.80 10.79 10.34
CA ASP A 168 -21.76 11.94 9.43
C ASP A 168 -23.17 12.36 8.97
N ARG A 169 -24.19 11.51 9.17
CA ARG A 169 -25.60 11.80 8.87
C ARG A 169 -26.34 12.57 9.97
N ILE A 170 -25.84 13.76 10.29
CA ILE A 170 -26.64 14.82 10.93
C ILE A 170 -27.33 15.72 9.89
N GLU A 171 -28.53 16.23 10.19
CA GLU A 171 -29.24 17.17 9.33
C GLU A 171 -29.38 18.56 9.98
N VAL A 172 -29.41 19.60 9.15
CA VAL A 172 -29.57 20.99 9.61
C VAL A 172 -30.88 21.17 10.37
N GLY A 173 -30.80 21.69 11.59
CA GLY A 173 -31.94 21.88 12.48
C GLY A 173 -32.19 20.74 13.47
N TRP A 174 -31.44 19.63 13.40
CA TRP A 174 -31.41 18.66 14.50
C TRP A 174 -30.86 19.29 15.78
N VAL A 175 -31.28 18.77 16.94
CA VAL A 175 -30.90 19.27 18.27
C VAL A 175 -30.13 18.16 18.98
N ILE A 176 -28.81 18.24 18.91
CA ILE A 176 -27.89 17.25 19.50
C ILE A 176 -27.70 17.58 20.97
N GLU A 177 -28.09 16.66 21.87
CA GLU A 177 -27.80 16.75 23.29
C GLU A 177 -26.28 16.61 23.54
N LEU A 178 -25.73 17.53 24.34
CA LEU A 178 -24.29 17.65 24.63
C LEU A 178 -23.91 17.16 26.03
N THR A 179 -24.88 16.68 26.80
CA THR A 179 -24.69 16.17 28.16
C THR A 179 -25.65 15.02 28.43
N GLY A 180 -25.13 13.83 28.73
CA GLY A 180 -25.96 12.67 29.09
C GLY A 180 -26.73 12.82 30.42
N PRO A 181 -27.73 11.97 30.67
CA PRO A 181 -28.50 12.00 31.92
C PRO A 181 -27.61 11.65 33.14
N PRO A 182 -27.89 12.21 34.33
CA PRO A 182 -26.91 12.31 35.43
C PRO A 182 -26.53 10.99 36.13
N ASP A 183 -27.18 9.86 35.81
CA ASP A 183 -26.85 8.51 36.29
C ASP A 183 -26.27 7.60 35.17
N ALA A 184 -26.01 8.14 33.98
CA ALA A 184 -25.43 7.38 32.85
C ALA A 184 -23.92 7.15 33.01
N THR A 185 -23.52 6.32 33.98
CA THR A 185 -22.32 5.51 33.77
C THR A 185 -22.52 4.71 32.49
N LEU A 186 -21.55 4.75 31.56
CA LEU A 186 -21.60 3.99 30.30
C LEU A 186 -22.07 2.55 30.58
N PRO A 187 -23.12 2.05 29.90
CA PRO A 187 -23.48 0.65 30.03
C PRO A 187 -22.25 -0.18 29.65
N PRO A 188 -21.93 -1.27 30.37
CA PRO A 188 -20.81 -2.11 29.99
C PRO A 188 -21.05 -2.59 28.57
N GLN A 189 -20.15 -2.19 27.67
CA GLN A 189 -20.20 -2.54 26.25
C GLN A 189 -20.50 -4.04 26.14
N PRO A 190 -21.49 -4.47 25.33
CA PRO A 190 -21.73 -5.88 25.13
C PRO A 190 -20.43 -6.47 24.58
N THR A 191 -19.72 -7.22 25.43
CA THR A 191 -18.57 -7.99 24.98
C THR A 191 -19.11 -8.89 23.89
N PRO A 192 -18.61 -8.81 22.64
CA PRO A 192 -19.11 -9.65 21.58
C PRO A 192 -18.95 -11.09 22.07
N GLU A 193 -20.07 -11.81 22.19
CA GLU A 193 -20.01 -13.24 22.49
C GLU A 193 -19.14 -13.86 21.40
N PRO A 194 -18.06 -14.58 21.76
CA PRO A 194 -17.12 -15.06 20.76
C PRO A 194 -17.80 -16.11 19.89
N THR A 195 -18.35 -15.65 18.75
CA THR A 195 -18.22 -16.35 17.48
C THR A 195 -16.83 -16.97 17.49
N PRO A 196 -16.69 -18.29 17.30
CA PRO A 196 -15.40 -18.95 17.41
C PRO A 196 -14.53 -18.51 16.24
N ASP A 197 -13.86 -17.39 16.45
CA ASP A 197 -12.74 -16.91 15.69
C ASP A 197 -11.79 -18.09 15.50
N PRO A 198 -11.34 -18.40 14.27
CA PRO A 198 -10.20 -19.28 14.11
C PRO A 198 -9.05 -18.54 14.79
N THR A 199 -8.82 -18.86 16.08
CA THR A 199 -7.85 -18.16 16.91
C THR A 199 -6.59 -18.02 16.08
N PRO A 200 -6.07 -16.79 15.86
CA PRO A 200 -4.79 -16.62 15.22
C PRO A 200 -3.77 -17.24 16.16
N GLN A 201 -3.58 -18.56 16.02
CA GLN A 201 -2.39 -19.24 16.50
C GLN A 201 -1.26 -18.37 16.00
N PRO A 202 -0.34 -17.90 16.88
CA PRO A 202 0.80 -17.14 16.43
C PRO A 202 1.55 -18.02 15.44
N THR A 203 1.34 -17.75 14.15
CA THR A 203 1.98 -18.46 13.05
C THR A 203 3.45 -18.17 13.29
N PRO A 204 4.26 -19.19 13.65
CA PRO A 204 5.48 -18.96 14.40
C PRO A 204 6.32 -17.92 13.70
N GLU A 205 6.56 -16.80 14.39
CA GLU A 205 7.40 -15.69 13.91
C GLU A 205 8.68 -16.33 13.36
N PRO A 206 9.04 -16.06 12.09
CA PRO A 206 9.96 -16.91 11.36
C PRO A 206 11.28 -16.98 12.13
N THR A 207 11.63 -18.17 12.62
CA THR A 207 12.89 -18.41 13.31
C THR A 207 14.03 -17.93 12.41
N GLN A 208 14.65 -16.85 12.84
CA GLN A 208 15.39 -15.90 12.01
C GLN A 208 16.43 -16.60 11.14
N GLY A 209 16.12 -16.72 9.85
CA GLY A 209 17.15 -16.82 8.81
C GLY A 209 17.83 -15.46 8.62
N ASP A 210 18.84 -15.39 7.75
CA ASP A 210 19.63 -14.17 7.53
C ASP A 210 18.88 -13.04 6.76
N ASP A 211 17.59 -13.23 6.50
CA ASP A 211 16.71 -12.35 5.73
C ASP A 211 15.54 -11.84 6.59
N LEU A 212 15.17 -10.57 6.39
CA LEU A 212 14.25 -9.81 7.26
C LEU A 212 12.77 -9.99 6.88
N TYR A 213 12.52 -10.40 5.65
CA TYR A 213 11.20 -10.61 5.04
C TYR A 213 11.18 -12.01 4.38
N VAL A 214 10.05 -12.40 3.78
CA VAL A 214 9.95 -13.64 3.01
C VAL A 214 9.81 -13.34 1.53
N ASP A 215 10.48 -14.11 0.68
CA ASP A 215 10.37 -14.01 -0.79
C ASP A 215 8.96 -14.37 -1.33
N ASP A 216 8.11 -14.94 -0.47
CA ASP A 216 6.76 -15.46 -0.76
C ASP A 216 5.70 -14.37 -0.50
N TYR A 217 5.74 -13.31 -1.31
CA TYR A 217 4.82 -12.17 -1.26
C TYR A 217 3.35 -12.64 -1.25
N CYS A 218 2.48 -11.82 -0.66
CA CYS A 218 1.04 -12.01 -0.70
C CYS A 218 0.54 -13.32 -0.06
N THR A 219 1.34 -13.97 0.80
CA THR A 219 0.80 -15.00 1.69
C THR A 219 -0.09 -14.34 2.75
N VAL A 220 -1.27 -14.89 3.02
CA VAL A 220 -2.10 -14.47 4.17
C VAL A 220 -1.45 -14.93 5.48
N ARG A 221 -0.86 -14.00 6.25
CA ARG A 221 -0.29 -14.21 7.60
C ARG A 221 -0.44 -12.93 8.43
N ASP A 222 -0.33 -13.04 9.75
CA ASP A 222 -0.55 -11.93 10.69
C ASP A 222 0.74 -11.65 11.46
N TRP A 223 1.81 -11.29 10.74
CA TRP A 223 3.14 -11.06 11.31
C TRP A 223 3.40 -9.59 11.56
N LEU A 224 3.87 -9.24 12.77
CA LEU A 224 4.27 -7.86 13.07
C LEU A 224 5.47 -7.45 12.21
N THR A 225 5.28 -6.41 11.40
CA THR A 225 6.30 -5.87 10.52
C THR A 225 7.56 -5.44 11.31
N PRO A 226 8.79 -5.77 10.86
CA PRO A 226 10.01 -5.48 11.63
C PRO A 226 10.24 -3.99 11.91
N TYR A 227 10.02 -3.14 10.90
CA TYR A 227 10.11 -1.69 11.02
C TYR A 227 8.76 -1.10 11.42
N ARG A 228 8.51 -0.92 12.72
CA ARG A 228 7.19 -0.52 13.26
C ARG A 228 7.21 0.66 14.23
N SER A 229 8.29 1.44 14.26
CA SER A 229 8.32 2.74 14.95
C SER A 229 7.88 3.88 14.02
N TYR A 230 7.32 4.96 14.57
CA TYR A 230 6.78 6.06 13.77
C TYR A 230 7.83 6.79 12.91
N ASP A 231 9.08 6.85 13.34
CA ASP A 231 10.20 7.40 12.55
C ASP A 231 10.61 6.47 11.39
N GLN A 232 10.46 5.16 11.56
CA GLN A 232 10.74 4.14 10.55
C GLN A 232 9.58 3.91 9.56
N HIS A 233 8.49 4.68 9.64
CA HIS A 233 7.27 4.50 8.83
C HIS A 233 7.54 4.26 7.33
N HIS A 234 8.55 4.93 6.75
CA HIS A 234 8.93 4.78 5.34
C HIS A 234 9.42 3.36 4.99
N LEU A 235 10.05 2.65 5.93
CA LEU A 235 10.48 1.25 5.85
C LEU A 235 9.41 0.23 6.25
N THR A 236 8.33 0.66 6.92
CA THR A 236 7.24 -0.21 7.39
C THR A 236 6.49 -0.90 6.26
N VAL A 237 6.86 -2.14 5.95
CA VAL A 237 6.18 -2.98 4.96
C VAL A 237 4.84 -3.43 5.51
N LEU A 238 3.79 -3.28 4.71
CA LEU A 238 2.43 -3.78 4.98
C LEU A 238 1.85 -4.34 3.67
N ASP A 239 1.34 -5.57 3.75
CA ASP A 239 0.81 -6.41 2.67
C ASP A 239 -0.10 -7.51 3.28
N TRP A 240 -0.32 -8.65 2.62
CA TRP A 240 -1.13 -9.75 3.21
C TRP A 240 -0.44 -10.53 4.33
N THR A 241 0.90 -10.42 4.49
CA THR A 241 1.73 -11.13 5.49
C THR A 241 2.07 -10.26 6.70
N TYR A 242 2.32 -8.96 6.49
CA TYR A 242 2.89 -8.05 7.47
C TYR A 242 1.91 -6.96 7.90
N MET A 243 1.81 -6.75 9.21
CA MET A 243 0.88 -5.81 9.86
C MET A 243 1.57 -4.92 10.90
N VAL A 244 0.94 -3.79 11.22
CA VAL A 244 1.10 -3.09 12.51
C VAL A 244 0.02 -3.56 13.51
N GLY A 245 0.28 -3.39 14.80
CA GLY A 245 -0.66 -3.76 15.87
C GLY A 245 -1.90 -2.86 15.95
N PRO A 246 -2.96 -3.28 16.66
CA PRO A 246 -4.17 -2.47 16.87
C PRO A 246 -3.93 -1.21 17.70
N ASP A 247 -2.84 -1.17 18.45
CA ASP A 247 -2.34 -0.06 19.25
C ASP A 247 -1.50 0.96 18.45
N TYR A 248 -1.16 0.66 17.19
CA TYR A 248 -0.44 1.61 16.34
C TYR A 248 -1.35 2.77 15.93
N VAL A 249 -1.23 3.89 16.64
CA VAL A 249 -1.85 5.18 16.36
C VAL A 249 -0.74 6.24 16.35
N PRO A 250 -0.49 6.97 15.24
CA PRO A 250 0.52 8.02 15.23
C PRO A 250 0.17 9.20 16.17
N PRO A 251 1.09 9.66 17.04
CA PRO A 251 0.82 10.72 18.02
C PRO A 251 0.84 12.15 17.44
N ASP A 252 1.11 12.28 16.15
CA ASP A 252 1.37 13.53 15.42
C ASP A 252 0.39 13.76 14.25
N LEU A 253 -0.81 13.19 14.33
CA LEU A 253 -1.90 13.38 13.36
C LEU A 253 -2.47 14.81 13.41
N VAL A 254 -2.70 15.40 12.24
CA VAL A 254 -3.28 16.74 12.03
C VAL A 254 -4.15 16.74 10.76
N SER A 255 -5.08 17.69 10.64
CA SER A 255 -5.93 17.79 9.44
C SER A 255 -5.14 18.14 8.16
N THR A 256 -5.51 17.51 7.04
CA THR A 256 -5.00 17.83 5.69
C THR A 256 -5.32 19.26 5.24
N SER A 257 -6.23 19.97 5.92
CA SER A 257 -6.43 21.42 5.75
C SER A 257 -5.18 22.25 6.08
N GLY A 258 -4.26 21.72 6.90
CA GLY A 258 -2.92 22.31 7.11
C GLY A 258 -2.04 22.32 5.85
N ALA A 259 -2.31 21.43 4.89
CA ALA A 259 -1.75 21.44 3.55
C ALA A 259 -2.66 22.16 2.52
N GLY A 260 -3.72 22.81 2.98
CA GLY A 260 -4.67 23.57 2.17
C GLY A 260 -5.71 22.73 1.42
N PHE A 261 -6.03 21.53 1.90
CA PHE A 261 -7.18 20.76 1.43
C PHE A 261 -8.43 21.12 2.22
N THR A 262 -9.32 21.92 1.62
CA THR A 262 -10.52 22.49 2.27
C THR A 262 -11.82 22.16 1.50
N GLY A 263 -11.80 21.09 0.70
CA GLY A 263 -12.94 20.59 -0.08
C GLY A 263 -13.85 19.67 0.73
N VAL A 264 -14.55 18.75 0.06
CA VAL A 264 -15.60 17.86 0.62
C VAL A 264 -15.08 16.84 1.67
N SER A 265 -13.83 16.95 2.10
CA SER A 265 -13.14 16.03 3.01
C SER A 265 -12.12 16.76 3.91
N GLY A 266 -12.39 18.03 4.26
CA GLY A 266 -11.46 18.89 5.01
C GLY A 266 -11.04 18.39 6.41
N SER A 267 -11.74 17.41 6.97
CA SER A 267 -11.48 16.81 8.30
C SER A 267 -10.68 15.48 8.26
N LYS A 268 -10.08 15.09 7.14
CA LYS A 268 -9.22 13.88 7.10
C LYS A 268 -7.83 14.14 7.71
N LEU A 269 -7.36 13.21 8.54
CA LEU A 269 -6.11 13.31 9.31
C LEU A 269 -4.90 12.71 8.58
N ILE A 270 -3.72 13.32 8.74
CA ILE A 270 -2.44 12.85 8.22
C ILE A 270 -1.33 13.24 9.22
N ARG A 271 -0.20 12.55 9.26
CA ARG A 271 0.90 12.91 10.17
C ARG A 271 1.51 14.26 9.78
N SER A 272 1.81 15.09 10.79
CA SER A 272 2.30 16.47 10.61
C SER A 272 3.56 16.59 9.75
N ILE A 273 4.44 15.58 9.78
CA ILE A 273 5.65 15.49 8.95
C ILE A 273 5.35 15.50 7.43
N VAL A 274 4.14 15.10 7.03
CA VAL A 274 3.70 14.99 5.63
C VAL A 274 3.22 16.34 5.07
N ILE A 275 2.77 17.27 5.92
CA ILE A 275 2.00 18.46 5.53
C ILE A 275 2.73 19.36 4.53
N ALA A 276 4.03 19.61 4.71
CA ALA A 276 4.81 20.47 3.81
C ALA A 276 4.98 19.87 2.40
N ASP A 277 5.08 18.54 2.30
CA ASP A 277 5.18 17.83 1.04
C ASP A 277 3.81 17.65 0.36
N LEU A 278 2.74 17.46 1.15
CA LEU A 278 1.35 17.45 0.68
C LEU A 278 0.91 18.81 0.12
N ALA A 279 1.32 19.92 0.76
CA ALA A 279 1.05 21.27 0.27
C ALA A 279 1.77 21.52 -1.06
N ALA A 280 3.06 21.17 -1.15
CA ALA A 280 3.85 21.31 -2.36
C ALA A 280 3.33 20.45 -3.53
N LEU A 281 2.85 19.23 -3.25
CA LEU A 281 2.19 18.37 -4.24
C LEU A 281 0.94 19.05 -4.81
N ARG A 282 0.04 19.51 -3.93
CA ARG A 282 -1.22 20.20 -4.28
C ARG A 282 -0.97 21.46 -5.11
N GLU A 283 0.01 22.26 -4.72
CA GLU A 283 0.34 23.53 -5.38
C GLU A 283 0.95 23.31 -6.77
N ALA A 284 1.80 22.29 -6.93
CA ALA A 284 2.33 21.92 -8.23
C ALA A 284 1.26 21.33 -9.15
N ALA A 285 0.38 20.46 -8.63
CA ALA A 285 -0.73 19.89 -9.38
C ALA A 285 -1.66 21.00 -9.90
N ALA A 286 -2.05 21.93 -9.01
CA ALA A 286 -2.87 23.09 -9.37
C ALA A 286 -2.18 24.04 -10.37
N ALA A 287 -0.87 24.25 -10.26
CA ALA A 287 -0.10 25.10 -11.18
C ALA A 287 -0.06 24.53 -12.61
N ASP A 288 0.02 23.21 -12.77
CA ASP A 288 -0.06 22.51 -14.06
C ASP A 288 -1.52 22.31 -14.55
N GLY A 289 -2.52 22.79 -13.81
CA GLY A 289 -3.95 22.72 -14.17
C GLY A 289 -4.68 21.46 -13.72
N HIS A 290 -4.06 20.66 -12.85
CA HIS A 290 -4.55 19.38 -12.35
C HIS A 290 -4.99 19.49 -10.88
N ALA A 291 -6.23 19.91 -10.65
CA ALA A 291 -6.79 19.93 -9.30
C ALA A 291 -6.87 18.51 -8.70
N ILE A 292 -6.41 18.37 -7.45
CA ILE A 292 -6.50 17.14 -6.65
C ILE A 292 -7.18 17.43 -5.31
N GLU A 293 -7.90 16.44 -4.79
CA GLU A 293 -8.57 16.43 -3.50
C GLU A 293 -8.22 15.15 -2.73
N VAL A 294 -8.40 15.17 -1.40
CA VAL A 294 -8.25 14.00 -0.51
C VAL A 294 -9.61 13.33 -0.38
N GLN A 295 -9.69 12.02 -0.57
CA GLN A 295 -10.90 11.21 -0.33
C GLN A 295 -10.79 10.41 0.99
N SER A 296 -9.60 9.87 1.29
CA SER A 296 -9.27 9.21 2.56
C SER A 296 -7.82 9.51 2.93
N ALA A 297 -7.48 9.38 4.21
CA ALA A 297 -6.12 9.61 4.72
C ALA A 297 -5.80 8.59 5.84
N TYR A 298 -5.47 9.02 7.06
CA TYR A 298 -5.39 8.11 8.21
C TYR A 298 -6.72 7.36 8.43
N ARG A 299 -6.60 6.10 8.84
CA ARG A 299 -7.69 5.20 9.23
C ARG A 299 -7.16 4.30 10.34
N SER A 300 -7.84 4.23 11.47
CA SER A 300 -7.45 3.38 12.61
C SER A 300 -7.61 1.89 12.30
N TYR A 301 -7.07 1.03 13.18
CA TYR A 301 -7.24 -0.41 13.09
C TYR A 301 -8.72 -0.82 13.10
N GLN A 302 -9.55 -0.18 13.94
CA GLN A 302 -10.97 -0.50 14.07
C GLN A 302 -11.75 -0.08 12.81
N GLU A 303 -11.60 1.17 12.36
CA GLU A 303 -12.21 1.62 11.10
C GLU A 303 -11.81 0.74 9.90
N GLN A 304 -10.58 0.21 9.89
CA GLN A 304 -10.16 -0.75 8.86
C GLN A 304 -10.79 -2.14 9.04
N ALA A 305 -11.01 -2.60 10.27
CA ALA A 305 -11.72 -3.85 10.54
C ALA A 305 -13.18 -3.77 10.04
N ASP A 306 -13.86 -2.66 10.33
CA ASP A 306 -15.23 -2.40 9.90
C ASP A 306 -15.31 -2.23 8.37
N THR A 307 -14.33 -1.53 7.77
CA THR A 307 -14.19 -1.42 6.30
C THR A 307 -14.00 -2.80 5.65
N PHE A 308 -13.14 -3.64 6.20
CA PHE A 308 -12.88 -4.97 5.64
C PHE A 308 -14.11 -5.89 5.80
N ALA A 309 -14.77 -5.86 6.97
CA ALA A 309 -15.99 -6.63 7.22
C ALA A 309 -17.11 -6.27 6.23
N TYR A 310 -17.29 -4.98 5.91
CA TYR A 310 -18.22 -4.53 4.87
C TYR A 310 -17.88 -5.14 3.49
N TRP A 311 -16.61 -5.13 3.06
CA TRP A 311 -16.24 -5.73 1.77
C TRP A 311 -16.40 -7.25 1.75
N VAL A 312 -16.17 -7.94 2.88
CA VAL A 312 -16.48 -9.37 3.04
C VAL A 312 -17.98 -9.64 2.90
N GLU A 313 -18.86 -8.77 3.40
CA GLU A 313 -20.31 -8.87 3.20
C GLU A 313 -20.71 -8.62 1.73
N GLN A 314 -20.15 -7.59 1.08
CA GLN A 314 -20.55 -7.22 -0.29
C GLN A 314 -20.03 -8.18 -1.37
N ALA A 315 -18.83 -8.74 -1.19
CA ALA A 315 -18.12 -9.47 -2.25
C ALA A 315 -17.63 -10.89 -1.85
N GLY A 316 -17.66 -11.23 -0.56
CA GLY A 316 -17.05 -12.45 -0.02
C GLY A 316 -15.56 -12.29 0.27
N TYR A 317 -15.05 -13.14 1.17
CA TYR A 317 -13.70 -12.98 1.75
C TYR A 317 -12.57 -12.97 0.71
N GLU A 318 -12.60 -13.89 -0.26
CA GLU A 318 -11.55 -13.98 -1.29
C GLU A 318 -11.47 -12.68 -2.12
N GLN A 319 -12.62 -12.17 -2.59
CA GLN A 319 -12.65 -10.94 -3.39
C GLN A 319 -12.34 -9.68 -2.56
N ALA A 320 -12.64 -9.70 -1.25
CA ALA A 320 -12.29 -8.62 -0.33
C ALA A 320 -10.77 -8.51 -0.10
N LEU A 321 -10.00 -9.61 -0.12
CA LEU A 321 -8.54 -9.56 0.00
C LEU A 321 -7.89 -8.80 -1.17
N ASP A 322 -8.37 -9.01 -2.40
CA ASP A 322 -7.84 -8.37 -3.62
C ASP A 322 -7.99 -6.83 -3.64
N THR A 323 -8.91 -6.30 -2.84
CA THR A 323 -9.46 -4.93 -2.95
C THR A 323 -9.55 -4.18 -1.62
N SER A 324 -9.28 -4.82 -0.49
CA SER A 324 -9.36 -4.20 0.83
C SER A 324 -8.36 -4.80 1.81
N ALA A 325 -7.60 -3.95 2.48
CA ALA A 325 -6.64 -4.40 3.48
C ALA A 325 -7.35 -4.94 4.73
N ARG A 326 -6.83 -6.05 5.27
CA ARG A 326 -7.20 -6.54 6.59
C ARG A 326 -6.78 -5.51 7.67
N PRO A 327 -7.41 -5.45 8.85
CA PRO A 327 -7.00 -4.54 9.91
C PRO A 327 -5.53 -4.79 10.31
N GLY A 328 -4.77 -3.72 10.58
CA GLY A 328 -3.31 -3.79 10.78
C GLY A 328 -2.47 -3.89 9.50
N HIS A 329 -3.01 -4.45 8.41
CA HIS A 329 -2.34 -4.55 7.11
C HIS A 329 -2.51 -3.29 6.24
N SER A 330 -3.33 -2.33 6.69
CA SER A 330 -3.65 -1.12 5.92
C SER A 330 -2.62 -0.02 6.09
N GLN A 331 -2.08 0.45 4.96
CA GLN A 331 -1.11 1.55 4.94
C GLN A 331 -1.69 2.88 5.46
N HIS A 332 -3.02 3.05 5.45
CA HIS A 332 -3.69 4.19 6.07
C HIS A 332 -3.40 4.32 7.57
N GLN A 333 -3.23 3.19 8.28
CA GLN A 333 -2.93 3.19 9.72
C GLN A 333 -1.55 3.78 10.04
N LEU A 334 -0.65 3.87 9.04
CA LEU A 334 0.63 4.57 9.17
C LEU A 334 0.48 6.10 9.27
N GLY A 335 -0.68 6.64 8.90
CA GLY A 335 -0.95 8.08 8.85
C GLY A 335 -0.11 8.81 7.79
N THR A 336 0.47 8.08 6.83
CA THR A 336 1.28 8.61 5.72
C THR A 336 0.79 8.11 4.37
N THR A 337 -0.51 7.86 4.23
CA THR A 337 -1.16 7.38 3.01
C THR A 337 -2.43 8.17 2.76
N ILE A 338 -2.73 8.46 1.50
CA ILE A 338 -3.90 9.21 1.04
C ILE A 338 -4.50 8.56 -0.20
N ASP A 339 -5.82 8.46 -0.23
CA ASP A 339 -6.60 8.22 -1.44
C ASP A 339 -6.89 9.59 -2.09
N PHE A 340 -6.34 9.82 -3.27
CA PHE A 340 -6.53 11.05 -4.02
C PHE A 340 -7.69 10.94 -5.02
N THR A 341 -8.41 12.04 -5.20
CA THR A 341 -9.42 12.22 -6.25
C THR A 341 -9.23 13.59 -6.93
N SER A 342 -10.06 13.94 -7.90
CA SER A 342 -10.04 15.25 -8.60
C SER A 342 -11.24 16.14 -8.28
N GLY A 343 -12.00 15.81 -7.23
CA GLY A 343 -13.25 16.49 -6.87
C GLY A 343 -14.42 16.15 -7.81
N GLY A 344 -15.64 16.55 -7.42
CA GLY A 344 -16.89 16.22 -8.12
C GLY A 344 -18.01 15.77 -7.16
N THR A 345 -18.93 14.94 -7.66
CA THR A 345 -20.04 14.37 -6.89
C THR A 345 -20.08 12.85 -7.08
N PRO A 346 -20.35 12.04 -6.04
CA PRO A 346 -20.58 10.60 -6.18
C PRO A 346 -21.73 10.27 -7.16
N PRO A 347 -21.76 9.06 -7.77
CA PRO A 347 -20.85 7.94 -7.54
C PRO A 347 -19.50 8.14 -8.25
N TRP A 348 -18.42 8.00 -7.48
CA TRP A 348 -17.05 7.97 -8.03
C TRP A 348 -16.87 6.69 -8.82
N GLN A 349 -16.85 6.78 -10.16
CA GLN A 349 -16.41 5.66 -10.97
C GLN A 349 -14.88 5.62 -10.92
N TYR A 350 -14.35 4.79 -10.00
CA TYR A 350 -12.93 4.43 -9.90
C TYR A 350 -12.36 3.72 -11.14
N GLY A 351 -13.12 3.66 -12.25
CA GLY A 351 -12.71 3.18 -13.56
C GLY A 351 -11.61 4.06 -14.18
N ASP A 352 -10.39 3.82 -13.70
CA ASP A 352 -9.14 4.48 -14.03
C ASP A 352 -9.13 6.01 -13.88
N TRP A 353 -9.20 6.48 -12.63
CA TRP A 353 -8.80 7.86 -12.29
C TRP A 353 -7.36 8.17 -12.75
N GLY A 354 -6.51 7.15 -12.91
CA GLY A 354 -5.16 7.27 -13.48
C GLY A 354 -5.14 7.63 -14.97
N ALA A 355 -6.25 7.40 -15.70
CA ALA A 355 -6.44 7.88 -17.07
C ALA A 355 -7.08 9.30 -17.11
N MET A 356 -7.61 9.80 -16.00
CA MET A 356 -8.00 11.21 -15.88
C MET A 356 -6.75 12.09 -15.79
N PRO A 357 -6.79 13.35 -16.27
CA PRO A 357 -5.60 14.22 -16.31
C PRO A 357 -4.90 14.37 -14.95
N ALA A 358 -5.65 14.40 -13.84
CA ALA A 358 -5.10 14.52 -12.49
C ALA A 358 -4.36 13.26 -12.02
N GLY A 359 -4.94 12.06 -12.21
CA GLY A 359 -4.28 10.80 -11.84
C GLY A 359 -3.09 10.46 -12.73
N ALA A 360 -3.16 10.81 -14.02
CA ALA A 360 -2.04 10.73 -14.95
C ALA A 360 -0.87 11.62 -14.50
N TRP A 361 -1.15 12.90 -14.19
CA TRP A 361 -0.16 13.82 -13.64
C TRP A 361 0.45 13.30 -12.33
N MET A 362 -0.37 12.75 -11.43
CA MET A 362 0.12 12.18 -10.16
C MET A 362 1.09 11.03 -10.38
N ALA A 363 0.79 10.09 -11.29
CA ALA A 363 1.67 8.96 -11.60
C ALA A 363 3.04 9.38 -12.19
N GLU A 364 3.08 10.52 -12.89
CA GLU A 364 4.31 11.09 -13.45
C GLU A 364 5.11 11.97 -12.47
N ASN A 365 4.42 12.69 -11.57
CA ASN A 365 5.00 13.84 -10.85
C ASN A 365 5.04 13.70 -9.32
N ALA A 366 4.16 12.89 -8.69
CA ALA A 366 3.98 12.89 -7.23
C ALA A 366 5.23 12.47 -6.42
N TRP A 367 6.08 11.62 -7.00
CA TRP A 367 7.34 11.16 -6.40
C TRP A 367 8.32 12.30 -6.08
N ARG A 368 8.27 13.43 -6.80
CA ARG A 368 9.11 14.61 -6.52
C ARG A 368 8.74 15.29 -5.19
N TYR A 369 7.58 14.97 -4.65
CA TYR A 369 7.03 15.43 -3.38
C TYR A 369 6.97 14.29 -2.34
N GLY A 370 7.70 13.20 -2.56
CA GLY A 370 7.80 12.09 -1.61
C GLY A 370 6.69 11.04 -1.69
N TRP A 371 5.78 11.12 -2.67
CA TRP A 371 4.62 10.23 -2.79
C TRP A 371 4.81 9.12 -3.82
N VAL A 372 4.48 7.89 -3.46
CA VAL A 372 4.59 6.69 -4.31
C VAL A 372 3.23 6.00 -4.43
N ARG A 373 2.82 5.62 -5.65
CA ARG A 373 1.66 4.75 -5.86
C ARG A 373 2.09 3.31 -5.60
N THR A 374 1.56 2.69 -4.55
CA THR A 374 2.05 1.38 -4.10
C THR A 374 1.50 0.21 -4.90
N TYR A 375 0.31 0.37 -5.51
CA TYR A 375 -0.39 -0.67 -6.28
C TYR A 375 -0.50 -0.27 -7.77
N PRO A 376 0.61 -0.26 -8.54
CA PRO A 376 0.58 -0.04 -9.99
C PRO A 376 -0.03 -1.24 -10.75
N PRO A 377 -0.49 -1.05 -12.00
CA PRO A 377 -1.14 -2.12 -12.76
C PRO A 377 -0.14 -3.21 -13.17
N GLY A 378 -0.52 -4.49 -13.02
CA GLY A 378 0.36 -5.61 -13.32
C GLY A 378 1.46 -5.81 -12.26
N SER A 379 1.13 -5.54 -11.00
CA SER A 379 2.00 -5.77 -9.84
C SER A 379 1.35 -6.57 -8.72
N GLU A 380 0.16 -7.13 -8.97
CA GLU A 380 -0.68 -7.86 -8.03
C GLU A 380 0.10 -8.99 -7.31
N ASP A 381 0.94 -9.74 -8.04
CA ASP A 381 1.82 -10.81 -7.52
C ASP A 381 2.93 -10.34 -6.54
N VAL A 382 3.09 -9.03 -6.33
CA VAL A 382 4.18 -8.41 -5.53
C VAL A 382 3.67 -7.33 -4.57
N ALA A 383 2.62 -6.62 -4.96
CA ALA A 383 2.00 -5.53 -4.19
C ALA A 383 0.70 -5.97 -3.47
N CYS A 384 0.21 -7.18 -3.77
CA CYS A 384 -0.89 -7.90 -3.12
C CYS A 384 -2.29 -7.27 -3.21
N TYR A 385 -2.42 -6.13 -3.86
CA TYR A 385 -3.70 -5.49 -4.11
C TYR A 385 -3.82 -5.17 -5.61
N THR A 386 -5.05 -5.19 -6.09
CA THR A 386 -5.39 -4.80 -7.46
C THR A 386 -5.00 -3.34 -7.76
N TYR A 387 -4.91 -2.97 -9.04
CA TYR A 387 -4.55 -1.63 -9.47
C TYR A 387 -5.41 -0.52 -8.84
N GLU A 388 -4.80 0.25 -7.93
CA GLU A 388 -5.41 1.43 -7.30
C GLU A 388 -4.76 2.73 -7.83
N PRO A 389 -5.32 3.38 -8.87
CA PRO A 389 -4.80 4.64 -9.38
C PRO A 389 -4.75 5.79 -8.36
N TRP A 390 -5.56 5.74 -7.29
CA TRP A 390 -5.78 6.80 -6.29
C TRP A 390 -4.90 6.70 -5.04
N HIS A 391 -4.42 5.51 -4.67
CA HIS A 391 -3.74 5.27 -3.39
C HIS A 391 -2.26 5.64 -3.48
N TYR A 392 -1.85 6.66 -2.72
CA TYR A 392 -0.44 7.09 -2.64
C TYR A 392 0.05 7.12 -1.19
N ARG A 393 1.27 6.63 -1.00
CA ARG A 393 2.00 6.60 0.27
C ARG A 393 3.11 7.64 0.26
N TRP A 394 3.21 8.47 1.30
CA TRP A 394 4.34 9.37 1.50
C TRP A 394 5.48 8.66 2.23
N VAL A 395 6.68 8.75 1.65
CA VAL A 395 7.91 8.08 2.12
C VAL A 395 9.10 9.05 2.20
N GLY A 396 8.84 10.35 2.01
CA GLY A 396 9.86 11.39 1.92
C GLY A 396 10.52 11.44 0.53
N ARG A 397 10.91 12.65 0.11
CA ARG A 397 11.43 12.92 -1.25
C ARG A 397 12.65 12.09 -1.64
N GLY A 398 13.53 11.77 -0.69
CA GLY A 398 14.72 10.96 -0.92
C GLY A 398 14.37 9.53 -1.34
N MET A 399 13.66 8.80 -0.48
CA MET A 399 13.25 7.42 -0.76
C MET A 399 12.34 7.31 -1.99
N ALA A 400 11.48 8.30 -2.24
CA ALA A 400 10.65 8.33 -3.45
C ALA A 400 11.48 8.54 -4.74
N ALA A 401 12.55 9.34 -4.69
CA ALA A 401 13.47 9.50 -5.82
C ALA A 401 14.34 8.25 -6.06
N ASP A 402 14.87 7.64 -5.00
CA ASP A 402 15.66 6.41 -5.08
C ASP A 402 14.81 5.22 -5.56
N TRP A 403 13.55 5.12 -5.12
CA TRP A 403 12.57 4.18 -5.67
C TRP A 403 12.34 4.42 -7.17
N ARG A 404 12.05 5.66 -7.57
CA ARG A 404 11.78 6.02 -8.97
C ARG A 404 12.99 5.75 -9.87
N ALA A 405 14.21 5.84 -9.33
CA ALA A 405 15.44 5.48 -10.02
C ALA A 405 15.69 3.95 -10.09
N SER A 406 15.17 3.16 -9.14
CA SER A 406 15.32 1.70 -9.13
C SER A 406 14.43 0.98 -10.15
N GLY A 407 13.28 1.56 -10.52
CA GLY A 407 12.34 0.99 -11.48
C GLY A 407 11.56 -0.24 -10.98
N LEU A 408 11.58 -0.52 -9.67
CA LEU A 408 10.89 -1.66 -9.04
C LEU A 408 9.45 -1.31 -8.64
N VAL A 409 8.65 -2.33 -8.32
CA VAL A 409 7.41 -2.14 -7.55
C VAL A 409 7.78 -1.56 -6.17
N PHE A 410 7.00 -0.62 -5.63
CA PHE A 410 7.40 0.05 -4.38
C PHE A 410 7.55 -0.94 -3.22
N HIS A 411 6.65 -1.91 -3.10
CA HIS A 411 6.70 -2.95 -2.08
C HIS A 411 8.05 -3.72 -2.11
N GLU A 412 8.43 -4.23 -3.28
CA GLU A 412 9.70 -4.92 -3.51
C GLU A 412 10.91 -4.03 -3.20
N TYR A 413 10.89 -2.75 -3.59
CA TYR A 413 11.94 -1.78 -3.24
C TYR A 413 12.03 -1.57 -1.72
N GLN A 414 10.90 -1.50 -1.02
CA GLN A 414 10.82 -1.28 0.42
C GLN A 414 11.44 -2.47 1.18
N VAL A 415 11.13 -3.70 0.78
CA VAL A 415 11.73 -4.94 1.30
C VAL A 415 13.26 -4.95 1.08
N ARG A 416 13.70 -4.76 -0.17
CA ARG A 416 15.13 -4.73 -0.57
C ARG A 416 15.95 -3.57 0.01
N ILE A 417 15.31 -2.54 0.57
CA ILE A 417 15.95 -1.47 1.35
C ILE A 417 15.96 -1.86 2.83
N GLY A 418 14.84 -2.36 3.35
CA GLY A 418 14.69 -2.77 4.74
C GLY A 418 15.70 -3.83 5.18
N GLU A 419 15.89 -4.90 4.39
CA GLU A 419 16.93 -5.90 4.66
C GLU A 419 18.35 -5.31 4.63
N ARG A 420 18.61 -4.39 3.68
CA ARG A 420 19.93 -3.80 3.45
C ARG A 420 20.36 -2.86 4.58
N LEU A 421 19.39 -2.33 5.33
CA LEU A 421 19.63 -1.52 6.52
C LEU A 421 19.71 -2.36 7.81
N ALA A 422 19.39 -3.66 7.74
CA ALA A 422 19.53 -4.62 8.84
C ALA A 422 20.83 -5.46 8.76
N ARG A 423 21.65 -5.27 7.72
CA ARG A 423 22.89 -6.01 7.43
C ARG A 423 24.12 -5.08 7.43
#